data_AF-A0A966CNN3-F1
#
_entry.id   AF-A0A966CNN3-F1
#
_cell.length_a   1.000
_cell.length_b   1.000
_cell.length_c   1.000
_cell.angle_alpha   90.00
_cell.angle_beta   90.00
_cell.angle_gamma   90.00
#
_symmetry.space_group_name_H-M   'P 1'
#
loop_
_entity.id
_entity.type
_entity.pdbx_description
1 polymer ?
#
loop_
_entity_poly.entity_id
_entity_poly.type
_entity_poly.pdbx_seq_one_letter_code
_entity_poly.pdbx_strand_id
1 'polypeptide(L)'
;MEFQRENPSYKSGEKMSVDSAVWYMEAASNYTYGDVNIPFGKLVVDSFNIDVAASNGEVNLNDLFSAYDEMIYGISESFDAIIDEKRHLVVNDVSIKTEEGGTATFSVIAGFGVEESAGTSGYFNHDWYYGMLAGDCDFNNPGTDAAEKIEDKILLLKGTPGPNVKYTDVETFEIHATSFLNTEDLEPYNNMYDYLMFSCWDDFAGIMPNVHTCVSVEEMNFYYLGTNYVLNHDQPQFARPPGKSLITVDLMGDAVYGMDGTLYMHHALVQYGIPYVSAYPPE
;
A
#
# COMPACT_ATOMS: atom_id res chain seq x y z
N MET A 1 -21.82 -1.60 -20.11
CA MET A 1 -21.23 -1.27 -21.42
C MET A 1 -20.89 -2.52 -22.22
N GLU A 2 -20.27 -3.55 -21.64
CA GLU A 2 -19.96 -4.83 -22.34
C GLU A 2 -21.14 -5.46 -23.06
N PHE A 3 -22.31 -5.60 -22.42
CA PHE A 3 -23.49 -6.21 -23.06
C PHE A 3 -23.97 -5.46 -24.32
N GLN A 4 -23.79 -4.14 -24.38
CA GLN A 4 -24.12 -3.33 -25.56
C GLN A 4 -22.97 -3.29 -26.58
N ARG A 5 -21.71 -3.42 -26.13
CA ARG A 5 -20.52 -3.59 -26.99
C ARG A 5 -20.61 -4.87 -27.81
N GLU A 6 -21.08 -5.96 -27.20
CA GLU A 6 -21.29 -7.24 -27.88
C GLU A 6 -22.52 -7.24 -28.81
N ASN A 7 -23.41 -6.26 -28.69
CA ASN A 7 -24.64 -6.18 -29.48
C ASN A 7 -24.97 -4.74 -29.94
N PRO A 8 -24.12 -4.13 -30.79
CA PRO A 8 -24.21 -2.71 -31.15
C PRO A 8 -25.48 -2.34 -31.94
N SER A 9 -26.17 -3.33 -32.52
CA SER A 9 -27.40 -3.12 -33.29
C SER A 9 -28.65 -2.80 -32.45
N TYR A 10 -28.63 -2.94 -31.12
CA TYR A 10 -29.83 -2.74 -30.29
C TYR A 10 -30.08 -1.28 -29.86
N LYS A 11 -29.13 -0.35 -30.07
CA LYS A 11 -29.22 1.06 -29.64
C LYS A 11 -28.63 2.08 -30.64
N SER A 12 -28.70 1.79 -31.94
CA SER A 12 -28.18 2.71 -32.97
C SER A 12 -28.94 4.05 -32.97
N GLY A 13 -28.24 5.16 -32.68
CA GLY A 13 -28.77 6.52 -32.76
C GLY A 13 -29.09 7.21 -31.42
N GLU A 14 -28.93 6.51 -30.29
CA GLU A 14 -28.99 7.15 -28.98
C GLU A 14 -27.77 8.06 -28.76
N LYS A 15 -28.01 9.18 -28.09
CA LYS A 15 -26.99 10.17 -27.74
C LYS A 15 -26.87 10.32 -26.23
N MET A 16 -25.71 10.79 -25.79
CA MET A 16 -25.39 11.01 -24.39
C MET A 16 -24.65 12.35 -24.24
N SER A 17 -24.82 13.05 -23.12
CA SER A 17 -24.04 14.27 -22.88
C SER A 17 -22.55 13.96 -22.79
N VAL A 18 -21.70 14.89 -23.24
CA VAL A 18 -20.24 14.75 -23.20
C VAL A 18 -19.76 14.45 -21.76
N ASP A 19 -20.30 15.14 -20.75
CA ASP A 19 -19.96 14.89 -19.34
C ASP A 19 -20.27 13.46 -18.89
N SER A 20 -21.43 12.92 -19.31
CA SER A 20 -21.80 11.55 -18.97
C SER A 20 -20.90 10.55 -19.69
N ALA A 21 -20.54 10.83 -20.94
CA ALA A 21 -19.67 9.99 -21.74
C ALA A 21 -18.30 9.80 -21.07
N VAL A 22 -17.70 10.91 -20.60
CA VAL A 22 -16.46 10.89 -19.82
C VAL A 22 -16.58 10.04 -18.56
N TRP A 23 -17.61 10.29 -17.74
CA TRP A 23 -17.84 9.54 -16.50
C TRP A 23 -17.99 8.04 -16.76
N TYR A 24 -18.74 7.65 -17.79
CA TYR A 24 -18.94 6.25 -18.14
C TYR A 24 -17.64 5.59 -18.61
N MET A 25 -16.85 6.24 -19.46
CA MET A 25 -15.56 5.71 -19.91
C MET A 25 -14.59 5.48 -18.75
N GLU A 26 -14.46 6.46 -17.86
CA GLU A 26 -13.65 6.36 -16.65
C GLU A 26 -14.12 5.23 -15.75
N ALA A 27 -15.41 5.21 -15.39
CA ALA A 27 -15.97 4.21 -14.49
C ALA A 27 -15.83 2.79 -15.06
N ALA A 28 -16.07 2.60 -16.36
CA ALA A 28 -15.96 1.30 -16.99
C ALA A 28 -14.52 0.79 -17.05
N SER A 29 -13.56 1.65 -17.40
CA SER A 29 -12.15 1.26 -17.46
C SER A 29 -11.58 0.95 -16.08
N ASN A 30 -11.84 1.79 -15.07
CA ASN A 30 -11.44 1.53 -13.70
C ASN A 30 -12.08 0.27 -13.13
N TYR A 31 -13.38 0.05 -13.35
CA TYR A 31 -14.05 -1.14 -12.85
C TYR A 31 -13.55 -2.43 -13.51
N THR A 32 -13.21 -2.38 -14.79
CA THR A 32 -12.83 -3.58 -15.56
C THR A 32 -11.36 -3.94 -15.38
N TYR A 33 -10.48 -2.93 -15.32
CA TYR A 33 -9.03 -3.14 -15.41
C TYR A 33 -8.24 -2.55 -14.22
N GLY A 34 -8.82 -1.61 -13.47
CA GLY A 34 -8.17 -1.00 -12.33
C GLY A 34 -8.15 -1.93 -11.12
N ASP A 35 -6.98 -2.13 -10.51
CA ASP A 35 -6.85 -2.86 -9.26
C ASP A 35 -5.99 -2.10 -8.25
N VAL A 36 -6.66 -1.41 -7.33
CA VAL A 36 -6.01 -0.67 -6.24
C VAL A 36 -5.55 -1.56 -5.08
N ASN A 37 -5.88 -2.85 -5.10
CA ASN A 37 -5.55 -3.76 -3.99
C ASN A 37 -4.19 -4.44 -4.16
N ILE A 38 -3.58 -4.36 -5.35
CA ILE A 38 -2.25 -4.89 -5.60
C ILE A 38 -1.22 -3.85 -5.13
N PRO A 39 -0.36 -4.16 -4.14
CA PRO A 39 0.68 -3.24 -3.72
C PRO A 39 1.66 -2.95 -4.86
N PHE A 40 2.14 -1.72 -4.93
CA PHE A 40 3.18 -1.31 -5.87
C PHE A 40 4.18 -0.37 -5.19
N GLY A 41 5.43 -0.38 -5.67
CA GLY A 41 6.50 0.47 -5.12
C GLY A 41 6.54 1.85 -5.78
N LYS A 42 6.14 1.93 -7.05
CA LYS A 42 6.12 3.18 -7.83
C LYS A 42 4.88 3.27 -8.70
N LEU A 43 4.34 4.48 -8.84
CA LEU A 43 3.32 4.80 -9.85
C LEU A 43 4.00 5.40 -11.08
N VAL A 44 3.82 4.77 -12.24
CA VAL A 44 4.18 5.33 -13.55
C VAL A 44 2.92 5.94 -14.16
N VAL A 45 3.00 7.20 -14.57
CA VAL A 45 1.86 7.93 -15.11
C VAL A 45 2.13 8.25 -16.58
N ASP A 46 1.15 7.97 -17.43
CA ASP A 46 1.16 8.38 -18.83
C ASP A 46 -0.14 9.08 -19.20
N SER A 47 -0.12 9.87 -20.27
CA SER A 47 -1.28 10.62 -20.72
C SER A 47 -1.35 10.74 -22.23
N PHE A 48 -2.56 10.65 -22.77
CA PHE A 48 -2.84 10.82 -24.20
C PHE A 48 -4.22 11.46 -24.40
N ASN A 49 -4.54 11.83 -25.64
CA ASN A 49 -5.84 12.44 -25.96
C ASN A 49 -6.57 11.61 -27.00
N ILE A 50 -7.90 11.64 -26.94
CA ILE A 50 -8.81 10.98 -27.88
C ILE A 50 -9.81 12.01 -28.37
N ASP A 51 -10.08 12.04 -29.67
CA ASP A 51 -11.07 12.93 -30.27
C ASP A 51 -12.36 12.17 -30.56
N VAL A 52 -13.48 12.73 -30.11
CA VAL A 52 -14.81 12.13 -30.26
C VAL A 52 -15.76 13.11 -30.94
N ALA A 53 -16.48 12.64 -31.95
CA ALA A 53 -17.48 13.47 -32.62
C ALA A 53 -18.59 13.87 -31.64
N ALA A 54 -18.82 15.18 -31.51
CA ALA A 54 -19.81 15.74 -30.59
C ALA A 54 -20.66 16.80 -31.30
N SER A 55 -21.96 16.83 -31.03
CA SER A 55 -22.88 17.82 -31.59
C SER A 55 -23.82 18.31 -30.50
N ASN A 56 -23.89 19.63 -30.28
CA ASN A 56 -24.73 20.25 -29.27
C ASN A 56 -24.51 19.70 -27.84
N GLY A 57 -23.26 19.44 -27.43
CA GLY A 57 -22.96 18.89 -26.11
C GLY A 57 -23.27 17.40 -25.96
N GLU A 58 -23.55 16.70 -27.07
CA GLU A 58 -23.90 15.29 -27.08
C GLU A 58 -23.02 14.46 -28.03
N VAL A 59 -22.69 13.25 -27.60
CA VAL A 59 -21.92 12.23 -28.33
C VAL A 59 -22.86 11.10 -28.75
N ASN A 60 -22.70 10.58 -29.97
CA ASN A 60 -23.41 9.37 -30.39
C ASN A 60 -22.82 8.14 -29.68
N LEU A 61 -23.65 7.24 -29.17
CA LEU A 61 -23.17 6.04 -28.48
C LEU A 61 -22.23 5.17 -29.32
N ASN A 62 -22.38 5.13 -30.65
CA ASN A 62 -21.46 4.40 -31.53
C ASN A 62 -20.07 5.03 -31.57
N ASP A 63 -20.01 6.36 -31.61
CA ASP A 63 -18.75 7.11 -31.58
C ASP A 63 -18.10 6.98 -30.20
N LEU A 64 -18.91 6.95 -29.13
CA LEU A 64 -18.44 6.71 -27.77
C LEU A 64 -17.83 5.32 -27.59
N PHE A 65 -18.41 4.27 -28.18
CA PHE A 65 -17.81 2.93 -28.11
C PHE A 65 -16.48 2.87 -28.86
N SER A 66 -16.39 3.53 -30.02
CA SER A 66 -15.13 3.63 -30.76
C SER A 66 -14.06 4.36 -29.95
N ALA A 67 -14.43 5.46 -29.30
CA ALA A 67 -13.55 6.22 -28.40
C ALA A 67 -13.13 5.41 -27.16
N TYR A 68 -14.01 4.57 -26.62
CA TYR A 68 -13.68 3.67 -25.52
C TYR A 68 -12.66 2.60 -25.96
N ASP A 69 -12.84 1.99 -27.13
CA ASP A 69 -11.88 1.02 -27.65
C ASP A 69 -10.52 1.68 -27.93
N GLU A 70 -10.51 2.91 -28.47
CA GLU A 70 -9.29 3.71 -28.64
C GLU A 70 -8.61 4.04 -27.30
N MET A 71 -9.38 4.35 -26.26
CA MET A 71 -8.87 4.56 -24.91
C MET A 71 -8.19 3.31 -24.35
N ILE A 72 -8.84 2.14 -24.47
CA ILE A 72 -8.25 0.89 -24.00
C ILE A 72 -6.98 0.55 -24.79
N TYR A 73 -6.96 0.82 -26.09
CA TYR A 73 -5.76 0.65 -26.91
C TYR A 73 -4.62 1.56 -26.43
N GLY A 74 -4.88 2.85 -26.20
CA GLY A 74 -3.88 3.79 -25.68
C GLY A 74 -3.36 3.40 -24.28
N ILE A 75 -4.25 2.97 -23.38
CA ILE A 75 -3.85 2.44 -22.06
C ILE A 75 -2.95 1.20 -22.23
N SER A 76 -3.27 0.33 -23.18
CA SER A 76 -2.48 -0.88 -23.45
C SER A 76 -1.11 -0.55 -24.02
N GLU A 77 -0.99 0.44 -24.91
CA GLU A 77 0.30 0.93 -25.41
C GLU A 77 1.16 1.53 -24.28
N SER A 78 0.58 2.37 -23.43
CA SER A 78 1.26 2.91 -22.25
C SER A 78 1.69 1.79 -21.28
N PHE A 79 0.84 0.77 -21.10
CA PHE A 79 1.15 -0.40 -20.28
C PHE A 79 2.32 -1.21 -20.85
N ASP A 80 2.35 -1.45 -22.16
CA ASP A 80 3.40 -2.23 -22.83
C ASP A 80 4.73 -1.50 -22.93
N ALA A 81 4.72 -0.17 -22.86
CA ALA A 81 5.93 0.65 -22.80
C ALA A 81 6.68 0.52 -21.46
N ILE A 82 6.03 0.02 -20.41
CA ILE A 82 6.65 -0.20 -19.10
C ILE A 82 7.45 -1.52 -19.14
N ILE A 83 8.76 -1.42 -18.90
CA ILE A 83 9.72 -2.53 -18.99
C ILE A 83 9.48 -3.59 -17.89
N ASP A 84 9.02 -3.16 -16.72
CA ASP A 84 8.82 -4.03 -15.55
C ASP A 84 7.71 -5.06 -15.76
N GLU A 85 8.02 -6.34 -15.50
CA GLU A 85 7.08 -7.45 -15.72
C GLU A 85 5.89 -7.46 -14.75
N LYS A 86 6.04 -6.84 -13.58
CA LYS A 86 5.03 -6.78 -12.54
C LYS A 86 4.41 -5.38 -12.49
N ARG A 87 3.41 -5.20 -13.34
CA ARG A 87 2.70 -3.95 -13.52
C ARG A 87 1.21 -4.20 -13.65
N HIS A 88 0.41 -3.25 -13.16
CA HIS A 88 -1.05 -3.29 -13.27
C HIS A 88 -1.60 -1.87 -13.39
N LEU A 89 -2.78 -1.73 -13.98
CA LEU A 89 -3.48 -0.45 -13.98
C LEU A 89 -4.05 -0.21 -12.57
N VAL A 90 -3.72 0.93 -11.97
CA VAL A 90 -4.24 1.33 -10.65
C VAL A 90 -5.44 2.25 -10.83
N VAL A 91 -5.31 3.20 -11.75
CA VAL A 91 -6.35 4.21 -12.00
C VAL A 91 -6.26 4.72 -13.44
N ASN A 92 -7.41 5.03 -14.00
CA ASN A 92 -7.58 5.80 -15.22
C ASN A 92 -8.45 7.01 -14.89
N ASP A 93 -8.01 8.21 -15.25
CA ASP A 93 -8.76 9.46 -15.12
C ASP A 93 -9.08 9.97 -16.52
N VAL A 94 -10.35 10.31 -16.76
CA VAL A 94 -10.80 10.84 -18.04
C VAL A 94 -11.42 12.21 -17.81
N SER A 95 -10.97 13.20 -18.57
CA SER A 95 -11.49 14.56 -18.45
C SER A 95 -11.71 15.22 -19.82
N ILE A 96 -12.62 16.19 -19.87
CA ILE A 96 -12.84 16.99 -21.07
C ILE A 96 -11.72 18.02 -21.16
N LYS A 97 -10.94 17.95 -22.25
CA LYS A 97 -9.88 18.93 -22.52
C LYS A 97 -10.43 20.13 -23.27
N THR A 98 -11.16 19.87 -24.35
CA THR A 98 -11.76 20.89 -25.23
C THR A 98 -13.04 20.36 -25.86
N GLU A 99 -13.99 21.25 -26.14
CA GLU A 99 -15.17 20.97 -26.95
C GLU A 99 -15.33 22.08 -27.99
N GLU A 100 -14.83 21.85 -29.21
CA GLU A 100 -14.80 22.85 -30.27
C GLU A 100 -15.09 22.22 -31.64
N GLY A 101 -15.76 22.96 -32.52
CA GLY A 101 -15.90 22.58 -33.93
C GLY A 101 -16.65 21.27 -34.21
N GLY A 102 -17.49 20.81 -33.27
CA GLY A 102 -18.20 19.53 -33.39
C GLY A 102 -17.37 18.31 -32.97
N THR A 103 -16.29 18.53 -32.21
CA THR A 103 -15.45 17.49 -31.63
C THR A 103 -15.24 17.78 -30.14
N ALA A 104 -15.33 16.75 -29.31
CA ALA A 104 -14.89 16.78 -27.92
C ALA A 104 -13.58 16.00 -27.82
N THR A 105 -12.55 16.63 -27.27
CA THR A 105 -11.26 15.99 -27.01
C THR A 105 -11.20 15.58 -25.54
N PHE A 106 -11.01 14.29 -25.30
CA PHE A 106 -10.85 13.73 -23.97
C PHE A 106 -9.36 13.59 -23.65
N SER A 107 -8.95 14.05 -22.47
CA SER A 107 -7.63 13.80 -21.90
C SER A 107 -7.74 12.55 -21.03
N VAL A 108 -6.89 11.57 -21.30
CA VAL A 108 -6.81 10.32 -20.56
C VAL A 108 -5.49 10.29 -19.81
N ILE A 109 -5.55 10.04 -18.51
CA ILE A 109 -4.37 9.90 -17.65
C ILE A 109 -4.44 8.51 -16.99
N ALA A 110 -3.49 7.64 -17.33
CA ALA A 110 -3.40 6.30 -16.77
C ALA A 110 -2.26 6.21 -15.76
N GLY A 111 -2.56 5.72 -14.57
CA GLY A 111 -1.60 5.42 -13.51
C GLY A 111 -1.39 3.91 -13.39
N PHE A 112 -0.15 3.49 -13.60
CA PHE A 112 0.27 2.10 -13.53
C PHE A 112 1.12 1.84 -12.30
N GLY A 113 0.68 0.92 -11.46
CA GLY A 113 1.45 0.43 -10.33
C GLY A 113 2.54 -0.49 -10.86
N VAL A 114 3.80 -0.19 -10.52
CA VAL A 114 4.95 -1.01 -10.85
C VAL A 114 5.57 -1.51 -9.55
N GLU A 115 5.70 -2.83 -9.42
CA GLU A 115 6.44 -3.42 -8.30
C GLU A 115 7.93 -3.05 -8.48
N GLU A 116 8.52 -2.41 -7.48
CA GLU A 116 9.93 -2.04 -7.55
C GLU A 116 10.77 -3.33 -7.48
N SER A 117 11.60 -3.57 -8.49
CA SER A 117 12.54 -4.70 -8.47
C SER A 117 13.54 -4.48 -7.34
N ALA A 118 13.35 -5.22 -6.24
CA ALA A 118 14.19 -5.29 -5.05
C ALA A 118 14.31 -3.99 -4.24
N GLY A 119 13.60 -3.93 -3.11
CA GLY A 119 14.02 -3.09 -1.98
C GLY A 119 12.93 -2.62 -1.04
N THR A 120 11.72 -2.37 -1.53
CA THR A 120 10.85 -1.42 -0.81
C THR A 120 9.36 -1.78 -0.86
N SER A 121 8.92 -2.65 -1.77
CA SER A 121 7.58 -3.27 -1.71
C SER A 121 7.67 -4.76 -2.08
N GLY A 122 7.99 -5.61 -1.11
CA GLY A 122 8.11 -7.07 -1.29
C GLY A 122 8.73 -7.71 -0.05
N TYR A 123 8.63 -9.02 0.14
CA TYR A 123 9.23 -9.72 1.28
C TYR A 123 10.74 -9.40 1.44
N PHE A 124 11.23 -9.33 2.68
CA PHE A 124 12.66 -9.27 2.99
C PHE A 124 13.37 -10.45 2.34
N ASN A 125 14.64 -10.24 1.99
CA ASN A 125 15.51 -11.20 1.30
C ASN A 125 16.91 -11.27 1.94
N HIS A 126 17.10 -10.62 3.09
CA HIS A 126 18.29 -10.68 3.91
C HIS A 126 17.91 -10.90 5.37
N ASP A 127 18.79 -11.58 6.11
CA ASP A 127 18.68 -11.76 7.54
C ASP A 127 19.19 -10.49 8.24
N TRP A 128 18.50 -10.05 9.29
CA TRP A 128 18.87 -8.82 10.00
C TRP A 128 19.12 -9.08 11.47
N TYR A 129 20.11 -8.38 12.04
CA TYR A 129 20.28 -8.42 13.48
C TYR A 129 19.08 -7.72 14.13
N TYR A 130 18.55 -8.28 15.21
CA TYR A 130 17.25 -7.86 15.76
C TYR A 130 17.18 -6.36 16.13
N GLY A 131 18.32 -5.76 16.48
CA GLY A 131 18.39 -4.44 17.10
C GLY A 131 19.79 -3.83 17.16
N MET A 132 19.95 -2.83 18.03
CA MET A 132 21.23 -2.16 18.34
C MET A 132 21.91 -1.48 17.15
N LEU A 133 21.20 -1.23 16.05
CA LEU A 133 21.77 -0.69 14.81
C LEU A 133 22.97 -1.49 14.29
N ALA A 134 22.99 -2.81 14.57
CA ALA A 134 24.14 -3.68 14.32
C ALA A 134 24.29 -4.08 12.84
N GLY A 135 23.31 -3.77 12.01
CA GLY A 135 23.26 -4.12 10.60
C GLY A 135 22.57 -5.45 10.34
N ASP A 136 22.97 -6.11 9.26
CA ASP A 136 22.53 -7.48 8.96
C ASP A 136 23.18 -8.49 9.92
N CYS A 137 22.84 -9.78 9.79
CA CYS A 137 23.39 -10.81 10.66
C CYS A 137 24.89 -11.06 10.49
N ASP A 138 25.47 -10.61 9.39
CA ASP A 138 26.92 -10.62 9.15
C ASP A 138 27.58 -9.31 9.60
N PHE A 139 26.82 -8.43 10.27
CA PHE A 139 27.21 -7.09 10.74
C PHE A 139 27.62 -6.13 9.61
N ASN A 140 27.16 -6.36 8.38
CA ASN A 140 27.26 -5.37 7.33
C ASN A 140 26.12 -4.36 7.45
N ASN A 141 26.29 -3.19 6.81
CA ASN A 141 25.32 -2.09 6.88
C ASN A 141 25.03 -1.61 8.31
N PRO A 142 26.05 -1.35 9.16
CA PRO A 142 25.83 -0.83 10.51
C PRO A 142 25.17 0.56 10.47
N GLY A 143 24.44 0.89 11.53
CA GLY A 143 23.60 2.09 11.57
C GLY A 143 22.14 1.83 11.20
N THR A 144 21.75 0.56 11.06
CA THR A 144 20.36 0.10 10.94
C THR A 144 20.22 -1.32 11.48
N ASP A 145 19.01 -1.86 11.60
CA ASP A 145 18.76 -3.21 12.10
C ASP A 145 17.39 -3.74 11.64
N ALA A 146 17.00 -4.92 12.12
CA ALA A 146 15.70 -5.52 11.80
C ALA A 146 14.52 -4.62 12.16
N ALA A 147 14.58 -3.91 13.30
CA ALA A 147 13.50 -3.05 13.76
C ALA A 147 13.33 -1.87 12.79
N GLU A 148 14.41 -1.15 12.47
CA GLU A 148 14.36 -0.05 11.50
C GLU A 148 13.92 -0.54 10.11
N LYS A 149 14.38 -1.71 9.68
CA LYS A 149 14.02 -2.26 8.36
C LYS A 149 12.54 -2.65 8.26
N ILE A 150 11.94 -3.11 9.37
CA ILE A 150 10.50 -3.35 9.47
C ILE A 150 9.74 -2.02 9.51
N GLU A 151 10.20 -1.03 10.29
CA GLU A 151 9.62 0.31 10.35
C GLU A 151 9.59 0.99 8.98
N ASP A 152 10.75 1.08 8.31
CA ASP A 152 10.94 1.70 6.99
C ASP A 152 9.83 1.23 6.02
N LYS A 153 9.59 -0.07 6.05
CA LYS A 153 8.64 -0.74 5.17
C LYS A 153 7.18 -0.52 5.55
N ILE A 154 6.87 -0.50 6.84
CA ILE A 154 5.54 -0.16 7.35
C ILE A 154 5.20 1.28 6.97
N LEU A 155 6.13 2.23 7.22
CA LEU A 155 5.92 3.65 6.92
C LEU A 155 5.83 3.92 5.43
N LEU A 156 6.58 3.19 4.60
CA LEU A 156 6.49 3.29 3.14
C LEU A 156 5.10 2.89 2.63
N LEU A 157 4.53 1.77 3.13
CA LEU A 157 3.24 1.27 2.67
C LEU A 157 2.03 1.99 3.27
N LYS A 158 2.21 2.64 4.42
CA LYS A 158 1.20 3.53 5.00
C LYS A 158 0.79 4.66 4.04
N GLY A 159 1.71 5.07 3.16
CA GLY A 159 1.54 6.19 2.25
C GLY A 159 1.66 7.55 2.95
N THR A 160 2.05 8.58 2.19
CA THR A 160 2.06 9.95 2.70
C THR A 160 0.62 10.45 2.77
N PRO A 161 0.17 11.06 3.88
CA PRO A 161 -1.12 11.72 3.93
C PRO A 161 -1.25 12.73 2.78
N GLY A 162 -2.41 12.77 2.13
CA GLY A 162 -2.66 13.70 1.03
C GLY A 162 -2.42 15.17 1.42
N PRO A 163 -2.26 16.07 0.44
CA PRO A 163 -2.05 17.48 0.71
C PRO A 163 -3.15 18.02 1.64
N ASN A 164 -2.75 18.80 2.63
CA ASN A 164 -3.62 19.41 3.66
C ASN A 164 -4.29 18.45 4.66
N VAL A 165 -3.89 17.17 4.72
CA VAL A 165 -4.29 16.31 5.84
C VAL A 165 -3.55 16.75 7.11
N LYS A 166 -4.31 16.99 8.16
CA LYS A 166 -3.80 17.28 9.50
C LYS A 166 -4.36 16.25 10.47
N TYR A 167 -3.62 15.95 11.52
CA TYR A 167 -4.09 15.06 12.59
C TYR A 167 -4.55 15.88 13.78
N THR A 168 -5.70 15.52 14.32
CA THR A 168 -6.22 16.02 15.60
C THR A 168 -6.30 14.88 16.60
N ASP A 169 -6.39 15.22 17.89
CA ASP A 169 -6.54 14.23 18.95
C ASP A 169 -5.44 13.16 18.88
N VAL A 170 -4.18 13.61 18.87
CA VAL A 170 -3.01 12.73 18.75
C VAL A 170 -2.79 12.00 20.07
N GLU A 171 -2.69 10.68 20.00
CA GLU A 171 -2.33 9.82 21.11
C GLU A 171 -1.02 9.09 20.80
N THR A 172 -0.21 8.85 21.84
CA THR A 172 1.04 8.12 21.74
C THR A 172 0.98 6.91 22.66
N PHE A 173 1.37 5.75 22.14
CA PHE A 173 1.39 4.48 22.86
C PHE A 173 2.78 3.86 22.80
N GLU A 174 3.16 3.24 23.91
CA GLU A 174 4.30 2.34 23.95
C GLU A 174 3.79 0.91 23.81
N ILE A 175 4.40 0.16 22.89
CA ILE A 175 3.99 -1.17 22.48
C ILE A 175 5.19 -2.09 22.64
N HIS A 176 5.01 -3.19 23.37
CA HIS A 176 6.04 -4.21 23.56
C HIS A 176 5.64 -5.50 22.84
N ALA A 177 6.59 -6.18 22.21
CA ALA A 177 6.32 -7.41 21.48
C ALA A 177 5.59 -8.47 22.31
N THR A 178 5.93 -8.59 23.59
CA THR A 178 5.34 -9.56 24.52
C THR A 178 3.84 -9.35 24.80
N SER A 179 3.28 -8.21 24.38
CA SER A 179 1.84 -7.92 24.51
C SER A 179 0.99 -8.54 23.40
N PHE A 180 1.60 -9.10 22.34
CA PHE A 180 0.91 -9.58 21.14
C PHE A 180 1.26 -11.04 20.85
N LEU A 181 0.75 -11.92 21.70
CA LEU A 181 0.89 -13.36 21.53
C LEU A 181 0.32 -13.80 20.18
N ASN A 182 1.08 -14.63 19.45
CA ASN A 182 0.59 -15.31 18.27
C ASN A 182 -0.25 -16.51 18.70
N THR A 183 -1.58 -16.37 18.67
CA THR A 183 -2.49 -17.45 19.06
C THR A 183 -2.54 -18.61 18.07
N GLU A 184 -1.94 -18.45 16.88
CA GLU A 184 -1.88 -19.48 15.84
C GLU A 184 -0.58 -20.30 15.90
N ASP A 185 0.34 -19.97 16.81
CA ASP A 185 1.55 -20.76 17.01
C ASP A 185 1.22 -22.15 17.56
N LEU A 186 1.76 -23.17 16.89
CA LEU A 186 1.56 -24.57 17.22
C LEU A 186 2.57 -25.07 18.25
N GLU A 187 3.68 -24.36 18.46
CA GLU A 187 4.79 -24.75 19.33
C GLU A 187 5.18 -23.63 20.31
N PRO A 188 4.27 -23.19 21.20
CA PRO A 188 4.52 -22.05 22.07
C PRO A 188 5.69 -22.29 23.04
N TYR A 189 6.32 -21.19 23.43
CA TYR A 189 7.48 -21.10 24.32
C TYR A 189 8.75 -21.69 23.72
N ASN A 190 8.96 -21.51 22.41
CA ASN A 190 10.13 -22.00 21.69
C ASN A 190 11.01 -20.88 21.08
N ASN A 191 10.72 -19.61 21.38
CA ASN A 191 11.34 -18.39 20.82
C ASN A 191 11.10 -18.16 19.31
N MET A 192 10.30 -18.97 18.65
CA MET A 192 10.00 -18.87 17.22
C MET A 192 8.53 -18.54 17.06
N TYR A 193 8.22 -17.37 16.50
CA TYR A 193 6.84 -16.98 16.17
C TYR A 193 5.85 -16.92 17.35
N ASP A 194 6.32 -17.02 18.59
CA ASP A 194 5.53 -16.92 19.83
C ASP A 194 4.69 -15.63 19.89
N TYR A 195 5.21 -14.55 19.33
CA TYR A 195 4.61 -13.22 19.33
C TYR A 195 4.57 -12.66 17.91
N LEU A 196 3.59 -11.78 17.62
CA LEU A 196 3.45 -11.13 16.30
C LEU A 196 4.57 -10.11 16.01
N MET A 197 5.33 -9.73 17.03
CA MET A 197 6.52 -8.88 16.94
C MET A 197 7.70 -9.66 17.52
N PHE A 198 8.93 -9.34 17.09
CA PHE A 198 10.11 -10.10 17.51
C PHE A 198 10.28 -10.07 19.03
N SER A 199 10.45 -11.25 19.63
CA SER A 199 10.69 -11.45 21.05
C SER A 199 11.38 -12.80 21.24
N CYS A 200 12.61 -12.77 21.73
CA CYS A 200 13.42 -13.94 22.02
C CYS A 200 14.00 -13.81 23.43
N TRP A 201 13.64 -14.74 24.30
CA TRP A 201 14.28 -14.87 25.62
C TRP A 201 15.56 -15.66 25.49
N ASP A 202 16.66 -15.17 26.06
CA ASP A 202 17.82 -16.02 26.29
C ASP A 202 17.48 -17.16 27.25
N ASP A 203 18.39 -18.14 27.35
CA ASP A 203 18.12 -19.43 27.95
C ASP A 203 17.71 -19.32 29.43
N PHE A 204 16.40 -19.18 29.67
CA PHE A 204 15.78 -19.23 30.98
C PHE A 204 15.93 -20.64 31.54
N ALA A 205 17.00 -20.87 32.29
CA ALA A 205 17.28 -22.12 33.01
C ALA A 205 17.32 -23.41 32.17
N GLY A 206 17.67 -23.35 30.87
CA GLY A 206 17.72 -24.50 29.98
C GLY A 206 16.39 -24.81 29.28
N ILE A 207 15.38 -23.93 29.38
CA ILE A 207 13.98 -24.23 29.06
C ILE A 207 13.55 -23.61 27.73
N MET A 208 14.19 -22.52 27.29
CA MET A 208 13.81 -21.81 26.06
C MET A 208 14.73 -22.24 24.90
N PRO A 209 14.26 -23.09 23.97
CA PRO A 209 15.04 -23.45 22.79
C PRO A 209 15.15 -22.27 21.80
N ASN A 210 15.94 -22.47 20.74
CA ASN A 210 16.05 -21.56 19.58
C ASN A 210 16.40 -20.10 19.90
N VAL A 211 17.19 -19.86 20.96
CA VAL A 211 17.69 -18.51 21.26
C VAL A 211 18.50 -17.98 20.07
N HIS A 212 18.08 -16.86 19.51
CA HIS A 212 18.78 -16.19 18.41
C HIS A 212 18.53 -14.68 18.43
N THR A 213 19.51 -13.93 17.93
CA THR A 213 19.43 -12.47 17.74
C THR A 213 19.56 -12.07 16.27
N CYS A 214 19.85 -13.05 15.40
CA CYS A 214 19.81 -12.91 13.96
C CYS A 214 18.43 -13.36 13.48
N VAL A 215 17.63 -12.42 12.99
CA VAL A 215 16.28 -12.67 12.50
C VAL A 215 16.37 -13.09 11.05
N SER A 216 16.03 -14.34 10.77
CA SER A 216 16.11 -14.88 9.40
C SER A 216 15.14 -14.18 8.45
N VAL A 217 15.34 -14.31 7.14
CA VAL A 217 14.41 -13.80 6.11
C VAL A 217 12.96 -14.21 6.37
N GLU A 218 12.72 -15.46 6.72
CA GLU A 218 11.37 -15.96 7.00
C GLU A 218 10.75 -15.25 8.20
N GLU A 219 11.52 -15.08 9.26
CA GLU A 219 11.12 -14.37 10.47
C GLU A 219 10.93 -12.88 10.24
N MET A 220 11.83 -12.22 9.51
CA MET A 220 11.71 -10.82 9.12
C MET A 220 10.37 -10.56 8.44
N ASN A 221 9.97 -11.48 7.56
CA ASN A 221 8.70 -11.40 6.86
C ASN A 221 7.50 -11.65 7.77
N PHE A 222 7.58 -12.65 8.65
CA PHE A 222 6.56 -12.91 9.65
C PHE A 222 6.37 -11.70 10.58
N TYR A 223 7.45 -11.21 11.21
CA TYR A 223 7.38 -10.12 12.17
C TYR A 223 6.99 -8.79 11.53
N TYR A 224 7.32 -8.56 10.26
CA TYR A 224 6.79 -7.41 9.53
C TYR A 224 5.28 -7.48 9.33
N LEU A 225 4.75 -8.62 8.89
CA LEU A 225 3.31 -8.79 8.71
C LEU A 225 2.58 -8.72 10.06
N GLY A 226 3.14 -9.34 11.09
CA GLY A 226 2.60 -9.32 12.46
C GLY A 226 2.63 -7.91 13.07
N THR A 227 3.74 -7.18 12.96
CA THR A 227 3.83 -5.78 13.41
C THR A 227 2.85 -4.91 12.64
N ASN A 228 2.77 -5.04 11.32
CA ASN A 228 1.80 -4.29 10.51
C ASN A 228 0.35 -4.62 10.92
N TYR A 229 0.05 -5.88 11.25
CA TYR A 229 -1.25 -6.29 11.77
C TYR A 229 -1.55 -5.64 13.12
N VAL A 230 -0.60 -5.67 14.06
CA VAL A 230 -0.68 -5.04 15.38
C VAL A 230 -0.98 -3.53 15.28
N LEU A 231 -0.33 -2.82 14.35
CA LEU A 231 -0.48 -1.38 14.20
C LEU A 231 -1.78 -0.96 13.49
N ASN A 232 -2.33 -1.80 12.61
CA ASN A 232 -3.44 -1.39 11.74
C ASN A 232 -4.79 -2.04 12.07
N HIS A 233 -4.83 -3.04 12.95
CA HIS A 233 -6.05 -3.75 13.33
C HIS A 233 -6.38 -3.56 14.81
N ASP A 234 -7.68 -3.62 15.12
CA ASP A 234 -8.16 -3.47 16.48
C ASP A 234 -7.78 -4.74 17.30
N GLN A 235 -6.80 -4.62 18.20
CA GLN A 235 -6.39 -5.71 19.09
C GLN A 235 -7.09 -5.65 20.46
N PRO A 236 -7.41 -6.79 21.10
CA PRO A 236 -8.06 -6.80 22.41
C PRO A 236 -7.25 -6.11 23.52
N GLN A 237 -5.93 -6.13 23.40
CA GLN A 237 -4.99 -5.73 24.45
C GLN A 237 -4.31 -4.39 24.20
N PHE A 238 -4.28 -3.93 22.94
CA PHE A 238 -3.86 -2.57 22.54
C PHE A 238 -4.56 -2.22 21.24
N ALA A 239 -5.84 -1.87 21.34
CA ALA A 239 -6.59 -1.43 20.17
C ALA A 239 -5.97 -0.11 19.70
N ARG A 240 -5.58 -0.05 18.42
CA ARG A 240 -5.58 1.23 17.68
C ARG A 240 -6.81 2.01 18.14
N PRO A 241 -6.67 3.23 18.66
CA PRO A 241 -7.82 3.93 19.21
C PRO A 241 -8.93 4.04 18.15
N PRO A 242 -10.19 3.70 18.48
CA PRO A 242 -11.27 3.69 17.52
C PRO A 242 -11.39 5.02 16.78
N GLY A 243 -11.39 4.97 15.44
CA GLY A 243 -11.49 6.15 14.58
C GLY A 243 -10.19 6.93 14.38
N LYS A 244 -9.04 6.44 14.88
CA LYS A 244 -7.73 7.05 14.64
C LYS A 244 -6.93 6.25 13.60
N SER A 245 -6.13 6.96 12.82
CA SER A 245 -5.19 6.41 11.84
C SER A 245 -3.77 6.55 12.37
N LEU A 246 -2.90 5.61 11.98
CA LEU A 246 -1.48 5.68 12.28
C LEU A 246 -0.92 7.02 11.76
N ILE A 247 -0.07 7.68 12.54
CA ILE A 247 0.69 8.88 12.17
C ILE A 247 2.13 8.48 11.92
N THR A 248 2.75 7.84 12.89
CA THR A 248 4.12 7.35 12.82
C THR A 248 4.29 6.19 13.79
N VAL A 249 5.32 5.39 13.54
CA VAL A 249 5.85 4.40 14.46
C VAL A 249 7.36 4.63 14.49
N ASP A 250 7.96 4.47 15.67
CA ASP A 250 9.39 4.40 15.91
C ASP A 250 9.64 3.01 16.51
N LEU A 251 10.18 2.09 15.73
CA LEU A 251 10.38 0.68 16.08
C LEU A 251 11.86 0.45 16.39
N MET A 252 12.11 -0.07 17.58
CA MET A 252 13.47 -0.22 18.11
C MET A 252 13.70 -1.65 18.61
N GLY A 253 14.89 -2.18 18.34
CA GLY A 253 15.36 -3.40 18.99
C GLY A 253 15.95 -3.11 20.36
N ASP A 254 15.47 -3.80 21.40
CA ASP A 254 15.85 -3.59 22.80
C ASP A 254 16.21 -4.90 23.51
N ALA A 255 17.01 -4.78 24.57
CA ALA A 255 17.44 -5.87 25.41
C ALA A 255 17.10 -5.57 26.88
N VAL A 256 16.17 -6.32 27.45
CA VAL A 256 15.79 -6.20 28.86
C VAL A 256 16.57 -7.21 29.68
N TYR A 257 17.46 -6.72 30.54
CA TYR A 257 18.28 -7.56 31.41
C TYR A 257 17.55 -7.87 32.73
N GLY A 258 17.26 -9.14 32.96
CA GLY A 258 16.69 -9.67 34.20
C GLY A 258 17.70 -10.51 34.99
N MET A 259 17.30 -10.92 36.20
CA MET A 259 18.12 -11.87 36.99
C MET A 259 18.13 -13.27 36.37
N ASP A 260 17.09 -13.61 35.61
CA ASP A 260 16.84 -14.94 35.07
C ASP A 260 17.12 -15.03 33.56
N GLY A 261 17.67 -13.98 32.97
CA GLY A 261 17.95 -13.91 31.53
C GLY A 261 17.82 -12.51 30.93
N THR A 262 18.12 -12.41 29.64
CA THR A 262 17.98 -11.26 28.75
C THR A 262 16.84 -11.53 27.77
N LEU A 263 15.88 -10.61 27.69
CA LEU A 263 14.87 -10.60 26.64
C LEU A 263 15.31 -9.67 25.52
N TYR A 264 15.53 -10.21 24.33
CA TYR A 264 15.71 -9.46 23.10
C TYR A 264 14.34 -9.26 22.43
N MET A 265 13.92 -8.03 22.19
CA MET A 265 12.60 -7.78 21.61
C MET A 265 12.54 -6.53 20.76
N HIS A 266 11.53 -6.44 19.92
CA HIS A 266 11.10 -5.17 19.34
C HIS A 266 10.14 -4.45 20.29
N HIS A 267 10.34 -3.15 20.42
CA HIS A 267 9.40 -2.24 21.08
C HIS A 267 9.11 -1.07 20.15
N ALA A 268 7.92 -0.50 20.25
CA ALA A 268 7.49 0.58 19.37
C ALA A 268 6.90 1.75 20.16
N LEU A 269 7.26 2.97 19.76
CA LEU A 269 6.54 4.17 20.14
C LEU A 269 5.65 4.58 18.96
N VAL A 270 4.34 4.53 19.15
CA VAL A 270 3.37 4.65 18.06
C VAL A 270 2.47 5.84 18.29
N GLN A 271 2.25 6.64 17.25
CA GLN A 271 1.31 7.75 17.30
C GLN A 271 0.10 7.51 16.40
N TYR A 272 -1.08 7.78 16.94
CA TYR A 272 -2.35 7.76 16.20
C TYR A 272 -3.05 9.10 16.30
N GLY A 273 -3.87 9.44 15.30
CA GLY A 273 -4.72 10.64 15.34
C GLY A 273 -5.89 10.54 14.38
N ILE A 274 -6.85 11.44 14.54
CA ILE A 274 -7.98 11.57 13.62
C ILE A 274 -7.54 12.43 12.44
N PRO A 275 -7.48 11.89 11.21
CA PRO A 275 -7.15 12.68 10.03
C PRO A 275 -8.31 13.60 9.68
N TYR A 276 -8.01 14.87 9.39
CA TYR A 276 -8.96 15.81 8.80
C TYR A 276 -8.32 16.51 7.60
N VAL A 277 -9.07 16.63 6.52
CA VAL A 277 -8.66 17.38 5.32
C VAL A 277 -8.96 18.86 5.56
N SER A 278 -7.92 19.69 5.65
CA SER A 278 -8.06 21.14 5.74
C SER A 278 -8.28 21.72 4.34
N ALA A 279 -9.36 22.49 4.15
CA ALA A 279 -9.57 23.22 2.90
C ALA A 279 -8.51 24.32 2.64
N TYR A 280 -7.72 24.66 3.67
CA TYR A 280 -6.68 25.70 3.62
C TYR A 280 -5.40 25.18 4.30
N PRO A 281 -4.22 25.24 3.65
CA PRO A 281 -2.95 25.04 4.34
C PRO A 281 -2.78 26.13 5.43
N PRO A 282 -2.11 25.83 6.56
CA PRO A 282 -1.76 26.88 7.51
C PRO A 282 -0.80 27.88 6.84
N GLU A 283 -1.03 29.18 7.08
CA GLU A 283 -0.04 30.24 6.80
C GLU A 283 1.24 30.05 7.62
#